data_AF-Q4W541-F1
#
_entry.id   AF-Q4W541-F1
#
_cell.length_a   1.000
_cell.length_b   1.000
_cell.length_c   1.000
_cell.angle_alpha   90.00
_cell.angle_beta   90.00
_cell.angle_gamma   90.00
#
_symmetry.space_group_name_H-M   'P 1'
#
loop_
_entity.id
_entity.type
_entity.pdbx_description
1 polymer ?
#
loop_
_entity_poly.entity_id
_entity_poly.type
_entity_poly.pdbx_seq_one_letter_code
_entity_poly.pdbx_strand_id
1 'polypeptide(L)' 'MKIRIHELAAHELDEAIEWHELQSRDLGKHFRRIVREQVKTLARNPIWYLRKSDDIYKAFIPKFPYKNIVHRRRK' A
#
# COMPACT_ATOMS: atom_id res chain seq x y z
N MET A 1 -12.91 -3.26 -9.22
CA MET A 1 -11.78 -4.22 -9.16
C MET A 1 -11.65 -4.76 -7.73
N LYS A 2 -11.47 -6.07 -7.54
CA LYS A 2 -11.31 -6.67 -6.19
C LYS A 2 -9.82 -6.73 -5.84
N ILE A 3 -9.34 -5.80 -5.03
CA ILE A 3 -7.95 -5.78 -4.55
C ILE A 3 -7.79 -6.83 -3.46
N ARG A 4 -6.74 -7.66 -3.56
CA ARG A 4 -6.30 -8.55 -2.50
C ARG A 4 -4.92 -8.10 -2.05
N ILE A 5 -4.76 -7.88 -0.76
CA ILE A 5 -3.47 -7.58 -0.14
C ILE A 5 -2.87 -8.93 0.29
N HIS A 6 -1.58 -9.13 0.04
CA HIS A 6 -0.86 -10.29 0.57
C HIS A 6 -0.83 -10.23 2.09
N GLU A 7 -0.83 -11.37 2.78
CA GLU A 7 -0.69 -11.38 4.25
C GLU A 7 0.62 -10.73 4.69
N LEU A 8 1.74 -11.04 4.01
CA LEU A 8 3.02 -10.37 4.24
C LEU A 8 2.93 -8.85 4.06
N ALA A 9 2.24 -8.38 3.02
CA ALA A 9 2.09 -6.95 2.76
C ALA A 9 1.16 -6.25 3.77
N ALA A 10 0.22 -7.00 4.38
CA ALA A 10 -0.56 -6.49 5.49
C ALA A 10 0.30 -6.36 6.76
N HIS A 11 1.17 -7.34 7.01
CA HIS A 11 2.12 -7.29 8.13
C HIS A 11 3.11 -6.12 7.98
N GLU A 12 3.73 -5.97 6.81
CA GLU A 12 4.63 -4.84 6.50
C GLU A 12 3.90 -3.47 6.64
N LEU A 13 2.60 -3.43 6.31
CA LEU A 13 1.81 -2.22 6.49
C LEU A 13 1.59 -1.90 7.97
N ASP A 14 1.30 -2.91 8.79
CA ASP A 14 1.11 -2.73 10.23
C ASP A 14 2.42 -2.30 10.92
N GLU A 15 3.54 -2.95 10.58
CA GLU A 15 4.88 -2.55 11.05
C GLU A 15 5.21 -1.09 10.66
N ALA A 16 4.89 -0.71 9.42
CA ALA A 16 5.09 0.67 8.98
C ALA A 16 4.21 1.66 9.75
N ILE A 17 2.95 1.31 10.05
CA ILE A 17 2.05 2.17 10.84
C ILE A 17 2.63 2.38 12.25
N GLU A 18 3.06 1.31 12.91
CA GLU A 18 3.64 1.36 14.24
C GLU A 18 4.93 2.20 14.26
N TRP A 19 5.83 1.97 13.30
CA TRP A 19 7.08 2.72 13.19
C TRP A 19 6.83 4.22 13.06
N HIS A 20 5.84 4.64 12.26
CA HIS A 20 5.48 6.05 12.10
C HIS A 20 4.86 6.65 13.36
N GLU A 21 4.01 5.90 14.07
CA GLU A 21 3.43 6.36 15.34
C GLU A 21 4.50 6.59 16.41
N LEU A 22 5.57 5.78 16.40
CA LEU A 22 6.75 5.98 17.26
C LEU A 22 7.55 7.23 16.91
N GLN A 23 7.57 7.65 15.63
CA GLN A 23 8.29 8.87 15.23
C GLN A 23 7.55 10.14 15.68
N SER A 24 6.22 10.14 15.59
CA SER A 24 5.40 11.27 16.03
C SER A 24 3.97 10.82 16.27
N ARG A 25 3.35 11.38 17.31
CA ARG A 25 1.97 11.09 17.66
C ARG A 25 1.04 11.37 16.48
N ASP A 26 0.12 10.45 16.22
CA ASP A 26 -0.88 10.49 15.14
C ASP A 26 -0.30 10.34 13.70
N LEU A 27 1.02 10.22 13.53
CA LEU A 27 1.63 10.03 12.20
C LEU A 27 1.31 8.66 11.61
N GLY A 28 1.25 7.61 12.42
CA GLY A 28 0.85 6.26 11.98
C GLY A 28 -0.61 6.25 11.50
N LYS A 29 -1.50 6.95 12.21
CA LYS A 29 -2.89 7.14 11.78
C LYS A 29 -2.97 7.90 10.45
N HIS A 30 -2.15 8.92 10.27
CA HIS A 30 -2.09 9.70 9.03
C HIS A 30 -1.59 8.84 7.86
N PHE A 31 -0.54 8.05 8.09
CA PHE A 31 0.02 7.10 7.13
C PHE A 31 -1.04 6.07 6.70
N ARG A 32 -1.71 5.42 7.65
CA ARG A 32 -2.79 4.46 7.37
C ARG A 32 -3.90 5.07 6.51
N ARG A 33 -4.28 6.31 6.78
CA ARG A 33 -5.31 7.02 6.00
C ARG A 33 -4.88 7.20 4.55
N ILE A 34 -3.65 7.66 4.32
CA ILE A 34 -3.09 7.88 2.99
C ILE A 34 -2.97 6.57 2.21
N VAL A 35 -2.47 5.50 2.83
CA VAL A 35 -2.39 4.17 2.20
C VAL A 35 -3.79 3.70 1.78
N ARG A 36 -4.79 3.83 2.66
CA ARG A 36 -6.17 3.43 2.37
C ARG A 36 -6.77 4.25 1.22
N GLU A 37 -6.52 5.54 1.17
CA GLU A 37 -6.96 6.42 0.07
C GLU A 37 -6.29 6.00 -1.25
N GLN A 38 -4.99 5.71 -1.25
CA GLN A 38 -4.28 5.21 -2.43
C GLN A 38 -4.83 3.87 -2.93
N VAL A 39 -5.10 2.91 -2.03
CA VAL A 39 -5.69 1.62 -2.41
C VAL A 39 -7.09 1.81 -3.01
N LYS A 40 -7.89 2.74 -2.48
CA LYS A 40 -9.20 3.09 -3.06
C LYS A 40 -9.07 3.72 -4.45
N THR A 41 -8.09 4.61 -4.64
CA THR A 41 -7.80 5.22 -5.95
C THR A 41 -7.33 4.17 -6.95
N LEU A 42 -6.44 3.25 -6.54
CA LEU A 42 -6.03 2.08 -7.34
C LEU A 42 -7.21 1.19 -7.72
N ALA A 43 -8.17 0.96 -6.81
CA ALA A 43 -9.35 0.16 -7.09
C ALA A 43 -10.27 0.77 -8.14
N ARG A 44 -10.29 2.12 -8.22
CA ARG A 44 -11.07 2.91 -9.18
C ARG A 44 -10.35 3.10 -10.51
N ASN A 45 -9.04 3.35 -10.47
CA ASN A 45 -8.21 3.70 -11.63
C ASN A 45 -6.94 2.82 -11.69
N PRO A 46 -7.07 1.52 -11.98
CA PRO A 46 -5.92 0.60 -12.00
C PRO A 46 -4.89 0.91 -13.09
N ILE A 47 -5.30 1.60 -14.16
CA ILE A 47 -4.46 1.92 -15.32
C ILE A 47 -3.40 2.99 -14.99
N TRP A 48 -3.58 3.74 -13.89
CA TRP A 48 -2.67 4.82 -13.47
C TRP A 48 -1.38 4.31 -12.79
N TYR A 49 -1.28 3.01 -12.56
CA TYR A 49 -0.18 2.41 -11.82
C TYR A 49 0.68 1.56 -12.74
N LEU A 50 2.00 1.66 -12.57
CA LEU A 50 2.96 0.93 -13.39
C LEU A 50 2.73 -0.58 -13.25
N ARG A 51 2.29 -1.20 -14.35
CA ARG A 51 2.15 -2.64 -14.47
C ARG A 51 3.55 -3.23 -14.69
N LYS A 52 4.09 -3.93 -13.70
CA LYS A 52 5.45 -4.51 -13.81
C LYS A 52 5.45 -5.87 -14.49
N SER A 53 4.34 -6.60 -14.39
CA SER A 53 4.03 -7.90 -15.01
C SER A 53 2.50 -8.07 -14.97
N ASP A 54 1.91 -9.00 -15.72
CA ASP A 54 0.49 -9.01 -16.12
C ASP A 54 -0.58 -8.72 -15.05
N ASP A 55 -0.31 -8.87 -13.74
CA ASP A 55 -1.23 -8.52 -12.65
C ASP A 55 -0.59 -7.78 -11.44
N ILE A 56 0.63 -7.25 -11.57
CA ILE A 56 1.33 -6.55 -10.49
C ILE A 56 1.36 -5.05 -10.75
N TYR A 57 0.66 -4.31 -9.88
CA TYR A 57 0.64 -2.84 -9.88
C TYR A 57 1.58 -2.32 -8.81
N LYS A 58 2.51 -1.43 -9.20
CA LYS A 58 3.33 -0.68 -8.25
C LYS A 58 2.69 0.67 -7.96
N ALA A 59 2.41 0.91 -6.68
CA ALA A 59 1.97 2.20 -6.17
C ALA A 59 3.10 2.86 -5.38
N PHE A 60 3.52 4.04 -5.83
CA PHE A 60 4.37 4.91 -5.04
C PHE A 60 3.49 5.73 -4.09
N ILE A 61 3.91 5.86 -2.83
CA ILE A 61 3.23 6.74 -1.87
C ILE A 61 4.06 8.02 -1.80
N PRO A 62 3.74 9.07 -2.58
CA PRO A 62 4.60 10.23 -2.73
C PRO A 62 4.86 11.01 -1.43
N LYS A 63 4.05 10.79 -0.38
CA LYS A 63 4.18 11.47 0.92
C LYS A 63 5.05 10.74 1.95
N PHE A 64 5.49 9.51 1.68
CA PHE A 64 6.30 8.74 2.61
C PHE A 64 7.39 7.97 1.85
N PRO A 65 8.64 7.97 2.32
CA PRO A 65 9.75 7.32 1.62
C PRO A 65 9.71 5.80 1.79
N TYR A 66 8.64 5.13 1.36
CA TYR A 66 8.51 3.67 1.38
C TYR A 66 8.10 3.10 0.02
N LYS A 67 8.75 1.99 -0.35
CA LYS A 67 8.66 1.28 -1.63
C LYS A 67 7.89 -0.02 -1.41
N ASN A 68 6.55 0.02 -1.41
CA ASN A 68 5.74 -1.15 -1.05
C ASN A 68 5.56 -2.11 -2.25
N ILE A 69 5.77 -3.42 -2.04
CA ILE A 69 5.61 -4.51 -3.01
C ILE A 69 4.45 -5.40 -2.53
N VAL A 70 3.40 -5.56 -3.33
CA VAL A 70 2.23 -6.41 -3.00
C VAL A 70 2.23 -7.67 -3.87
N HIS A 71 2.10 -8.85 -3.25
CA HIS A 71 2.14 -10.18 -3.91
C HIS A 71 0.78 -10.92 -3.87
N ARG A 72 0.51 -11.81 -4.84
CA ARG A 72 -0.43 -12.99 -4.87
C ARG A 72 -0.84 -13.24 -6.35
N ARG A 73 -0.81 -14.43 -6.97
CA ARG A 73 -1.59 -15.66 -6.70
C ARG A 73 -1.00 -16.87 -7.50
N ARG A 74 -1.11 -18.11 -6.97
CA ARG A 74 -1.22 -19.35 -7.77
C ARG A 74 -2.70 -19.74 -7.91
N LYS A 75 -3.10 -20.15 -9.11
CA LYS A 75 -4.19 -21.11 -9.31
C LYS A 75 -3.61 -22.26 -10.13
#